data_AF-A0A1J3GR56-F1
#
_entry.id   AF-A0A1J3GR56-F1
#
_cell.length_a   1.000
_cell.length_b   1.000
_cell.length_c   1.000
_cell.angle_alpha   90.00
_cell.angle_beta   90.00
_cell.angle_gamma   90.00
#
_symmetry.space_group_name_H-M   'P 1'
#
loop_
_entity.id
_entity.type
_entity.pdbx_description
1 polymer ?
#
loop_
_entity_poly.entity_id
_entity_poly.type
_entity_poly.pdbx_seq_one_letter_code
_entity_poly.pdbx_strand_id
1 'polypeptide(L)'
;PQCMRCGMSAETINHMLFECPPALQVWALSPIPTSPNRFPTEGLFTNMAHLFWHLSNDDRMRMYPWLIYNIWKARNKKVFSNEDWDPNNIINHAAAE
;
A
#
# COMPACT_ATOMS: atom_id res chain seq x y z
N PRO A 1 8.03 -1.00 -17.92
CA PRO A 1 9.16 -0.63 -17.04
C PRO A 1 9.19 -1.52 -15.79
N GLN A 2 10.38 -1.88 -15.29
CA GLN A 2 10.53 -2.63 -14.04
C GLN A 2 10.32 -1.70 -12.84
N CYS A 3 9.76 -2.22 -11.74
CA CYS A 3 9.50 -1.42 -10.55
C CYS A 3 10.82 -0.96 -9.92
N MET A 4 11.03 0.35 -9.85
CA MET A 4 12.25 0.97 -9.31
C MET A 4 12.40 0.80 -7.79
N ARG A 5 11.33 0.40 -7.09
CA ARG A 5 11.35 0.11 -5.66
C ARG A 5 11.95 -1.25 -5.37
N CYS A 6 11.45 -2.30 -6.02
CA CYS A 6 11.82 -3.68 -5.69
C CYS A 6 12.72 -4.34 -6.74
N GLY A 7 12.72 -3.87 -7.99
CA GLY A 7 13.48 -4.48 -9.08
C GLY A 7 13.01 -5.88 -9.48
N MET A 8 11.84 -6.37 -9.01
CA MET A 8 11.46 -7.77 -9.21
C MET A 8 10.44 -8.01 -10.32
N SER A 9 9.54 -7.06 -10.56
CA SER A 9 8.44 -7.20 -11.53
C SER A 9 8.19 -5.92 -12.30
N ALA A 10 7.33 -6.01 -13.33
CA ALA A 10 6.86 -4.83 -14.04
C ALA A 10 6.08 -3.91 -13.09
N GLU A 11 6.33 -2.61 -13.20
CA GLU A 11 5.57 -1.64 -12.43
C GLU A 11 4.17 -1.48 -13.02
N THR A 12 3.18 -1.92 -12.26
CA THR A 12 1.75 -1.67 -12.50
C THR A 12 1.18 -0.92 -11.31
N ILE A 13 -0.03 -0.38 -11.45
CA ILE A 13 -0.74 0.24 -10.32
C ILE A 13 -0.95 -0.79 -9.20
N ASN A 14 -1.35 -2.02 -9.55
CA ASN A 14 -1.52 -3.09 -8.56
C ASN A 14 -0.19 -3.41 -7.88
N HIS A 15 0.89 -3.57 -8.65
CA HIS A 15 2.18 -3.89 -8.08
C HIS A 15 2.63 -2.79 -7.11
N MET A 16 2.66 -1.55 -7.57
CA MET A 16 3.09 -0.39 -6.77
C MET A 16 2.33 -0.27 -5.45
N LEU A 17 1.01 -0.54 -5.45
CA LEU A 17 0.16 -0.34 -4.29
C LEU A 17 0.03 -1.59 -3.41
N PHE A 18 0.04 -2.79 -3.97
CA PHE A 18 -0.47 -4.00 -3.30
C PHE A 18 0.48 -5.20 -3.32
N GLU A 19 1.41 -5.30 -4.26
CA GLU A 19 2.28 -6.49 -4.38
C GLU A 19 3.77 -6.19 -4.19
N CYS A 20 4.18 -4.93 -4.34
CA CYS A 20 5.56 -4.52 -4.15
C CYS A 20 5.96 -4.80 -2.69
N PRO A 21 7.08 -5.48 -2.40
CA PRO A 21 7.43 -5.85 -1.03
C PRO A 21 7.41 -4.70 -0.01
N PRO A 22 7.92 -3.49 -0.33
CA PRO A 22 7.77 -2.33 0.55
C PRO A 22 6.31 -1.93 0.80
N ALA A 23 5.43 -2.06 -0.20
CA ALA A 23 4.00 -1.79 -0.03
C ALA A 23 3.31 -2.87 0.81
N LEU A 24 3.65 -4.15 0.59
CA LEU A 24 3.17 -5.26 1.42
C LEU A 24 3.53 -5.10 2.89
N GLN A 25 4.74 -4.62 3.20
CA GLN A 25 5.15 -4.32 4.58
C GLN A 25 4.27 -3.25 5.22
N VAL A 26 3.93 -2.18 4.49
CA VAL A 26 3.02 -1.13 4.98
C VAL A 26 1.65 -1.73 5.28
N TRP A 27 1.07 -2.52 4.37
CA TRP A 27 -0.21 -3.17 4.62
C TRP A 27 -0.17 -4.11 5.82
N ALA A 28 0.86 -4.95 5.92
CA ALA A 28 1.02 -5.92 7.00
C ALA A 28 1.19 -5.28 8.38
N LEU A 29 1.82 -4.10 8.45
CA LEU A 29 2.04 -3.35 9.69
C LEU A 29 0.88 -2.40 10.01
N SER A 30 0.01 -2.11 9.04
CA SER A 30 -1.14 -1.24 9.24
C SER A 30 -2.26 -1.94 10.02
N PRO A 31 -3.21 -1.19 10.60
CA PRO A 31 -4.45 -1.73 11.15
C PRO A 31 -5.34 -2.46 10.14
N ILE A 32 -5.13 -2.29 8.82
CA ILE A 32 -5.97 -2.90 7.79
C ILE A 32 -5.75 -4.42 7.79
N PRO A 33 -6.80 -5.23 8.00
CA PRO A 33 -6.66 -6.68 8.02
C PRO A 33 -6.12 -7.19 6.68
N THR A 34 -4.97 -7.84 6.72
CA THR A 34 -4.41 -8.58 5.58
C THR A 34 -4.63 -10.07 5.84
N SER A 35 -5.03 -10.81 4.80
CA SER A 35 -5.10 -12.27 4.90
C SER A 35 -4.72 -12.91 3.57
N PRO A 36 -3.99 -14.05 3.60
CA PRO A 36 -3.69 -14.80 2.40
C PRO A 36 -4.95 -15.04 1.56
N ASN A 37 -4.85 -14.89 0.24
CA ASN A 37 -5.92 -15.08 -0.74
C ASN A 37 -7.13 -14.14 -0.64
N ARG A 38 -7.10 -13.11 0.22
CA ARG A 38 -8.18 -12.10 0.31
C ARG A 38 -7.68 -10.69 0.07
N PHE A 39 -6.60 -10.29 0.74
CA PHE A 39 -6.01 -8.97 0.59
C PHE A 39 -4.57 -8.95 1.14
N PRO A 40 -3.60 -8.39 0.39
CA PRO A 40 -3.70 -7.97 -1.01
C PRO A 40 -3.71 -9.15 -2.02
N THR A 41 -4.17 -8.89 -3.25
CA THR A 41 -4.29 -9.88 -4.35
C THR A 41 -3.68 -9.35 -5.66
N GLU A 42 -3.66 -10.17 -6.71
CA GLU A 42 -3.18 -9.78 -8.06
C GLU A 42 -4.13 -8.83 -8.81
N GLY A 43 -5.36 -8.65 -8.31
CA GLY A 43 -6.38 -7.84 -8.96
C GLY A 43 -6.51 -6.44 -8.34
N LEU A 44 -6.21 -5.39 -9.12
CA LEU A 44 -6.39 -3.99 -8.68
C LEU A 44 -7.82 -3.73 -8.20
N PHE A 45 -8.82 -4.06 -9.02
CA PHE A 45 -10.22 -3.82 -8.67
C PHE A 45 -10.70 -4.69 -7.51
N THR A 46 -10.19 -5.91 -7.38
CA THR A 46 -10.47 -6.79 -6.24
C THR A 46 -9.94 -6.19 -4.94
N ASN A 47 -8.72 -5.65 -4.95
CA ASN A 47 -8.13 -4.98 -3.81
C ASN A 47 -8.90 -3.71 -3.43
N MET A 48 -9.28 -2.89 -4.40
CA MET A 48 -10.09 -1.69 -4.14
C MET A 48 -11.47 -2.08 -3.59
N ALA A 49 -12.13 -3.07 -4.18
CA ALA A 49 -13.42 -3.59 -3.72
C ALA A 49 -13.35 -4.11 -2.28
N HIS A 50 -12.24 -4.75 -1.90
CA HIS A 50 -11.98 -5.16 -0.53
C HIS A 50 -11.98 -3.96 0.42
N LEU A 51 -11.22 -2.92 0.09
CA LEU A 51 -11.10 -1.71 0.91
C LEU A 51 -12.40 -0.91 1.01
N PHE A 52 -13.20 -0.84 -0.06
CA PHE A 52 -14.46 -0.07 -0.08
C PHE A 52 -15.62 -0.78 0.62
N TRP A 53 -15.74 -2.10 0.46
CA TRP A 53 -16.98 -2.80 0.82
C TRP A 53 -16.80 -3.92 1.84
N HIS A 54 -15.57 -4.37 2.12
CA HIS A 54 -15.33 -5.56 2.95
C HIS A 54 -14.53 -5.28 4.22
N LEU A 55 -14.20 -4.01 4.51
CA LEU A 55 -13.66 -3.61 5.80
C LEU A 55 -14.78 -3.48 6.85
N SER A 56 -14.42 -3.65 8.12
CA SER A 56 -15.35 -3.44 9.23
C SER A 56 -15.68 -1.95 9.41
N ASN A 57 -16.76 -1.64 10.14
CA ASN A 57 -17.13 -0.26 10.49
C ASN A 57 -16.25 0.35 11.60
N ASP A 58 -15.03 -0.14 11.78
CA ASP A 58 -14.06 0.41 12.73
C ASP A 58 -13.45 1.69 12.14
N ASP A 59 -13.41 2.78 12.91
CA ASP A 59 -12.90 4.07 12.43
C ASP A 59 -11.44 4.00 11.97
N ARG A 60 -10.65 3.03 12.49
CA ARG A 60 -9.29 2.76 12.00
C ARG A 60 -9.27 2.34 10.54
N MET A 61 -10.34 1.74 10.01
CA MET A 61 -10.42 1.34 8.60
C MET A 61 -10.44 2.55 7.67
N ARG A 62 -10.87 3.73 8.14
CA ARG A 62 -10.92 4.94 7.33
C ARG A 62 -9.54 5.44 6.88
N MET A 63 -8.44 4.86 7.37
CA MET A 63 -7.09 5.22 6.95
C MET A 63 -6.65 4.65 5.60
N TYR A 64 -7.37 3.66 5.05
CA TYR A 64 -6.92 3.01 3.80
C TYR A 64 -6.69 3.98 2.63
N PRO A 65 -7.47 5.07 2.42
CA PRO A 65 -7.19 6.02 1.35
C PRO A 65 -5.85 6.72 1.55
N TRP A 66 -5.53 7.06 2.81
CA TRP A 66 -4.28 7.69 3.19
C TRP A 66 -3.09 6.75 3.10
N LEU A 67 -3.28 5.45 3.37
CA LEU A 67 -2.26 4.43 3.12
C LEU A 67 -1.95 4.33 1.62
N ILE A 68 -2.97 4.26 0.75
CA ILE A 68 -2.78 4.25 -0.71
C ILE A 68 -1.98 5.49 -1.15
N TYR A 69 -2.39 6.66 -0.69
CA TYR A 69 -1.72 7.92 -1.02
C TYR A 69 -0.26 7.93 -0.54
N ASN A 70 0.01 7.54 0.71
CA ASN A 70 1.37 7.59 1.27
C ASN A 70 2.28 6.49 0.70
N ILE A 71 1.76 5.31 0.32
CA ILE A 71 2.52 4.29 -0.44
C ILE A 71 2.96 4.84 -1.79
N TRP A 72 2.03 5.47 -2.53
CA TRP A 72 2.32 6.14 -3.80
C TRP A 72 3.34 7.28 -3.61
N LYS A 73 3.17 8.11 -2.58
CA LYS A 73 4.06 9.22 -2.24
C LYS A 73 5.47 8.73 -1.95
N ALA A 74 5.62 7.71 -1.11
CA ALA A 74 6.90 7.08 -0.81
C ALA A 74 7.54 6.45 -2.07
N ARG A 75 6.74 5.93 -3.01
CA ARG A 75 7.27 5.43 -4.30
C ARG A 75 7.81 6.56 -5.15
N ASN A 76 7.12 7.69 -5.21
CA ASN A 76 7.62 8.84 -5.94
C ASN A 76 8.88 9.43 -5.31
N LYS A 77 8.96 9.48 -3.98
CA LYS A 77 10.18 9.87 -3.27
C LYS A 77 11.37 8.98 -3.60
N LYS A 78 11.17 7.65 -3.66
CA LYS A 78 12.20 6.73 -4.12
C LYS A 78 12.62 7.00 -5.57
N VAL A 79 11.66 7.22 -6.46
CA VAL A 79 11.95 7.38 -7.90
C VAL A 79 12.60 8.71 -8.25
N PHE A 80 12.14 9.81 -7.66
CA PHE A 80 12.60 11.15 -8.03
C PHE A 80 13.70 11.69 -7.11
N SER A 81 13.88 11.12 -5.93
CA SER A 81 14.85 11.61 -4.93
C SER A 81 15.71 10.52 -4.32
N ASN A 82 15.56 9.25 -4.75
CA ASN A 82 16.23 8.08 -4.19
C ASN A 82 16.08 7.95 -2.66
N GLU A 83 14.94 8.44 -2.13
CA GLU A 83 14.63 8.44 -0.71
C GLU A 83 13.74 7.24 -0.36
N ASP A 84 14.21 6.39 0.56
CA ASP A 84 13.43 5.27 1.08
C ASP A 84 12.75 5.64 2.40
N TRP A 85 11.45 5.40 2.47
CA TRP A 85 10.65 5.64 3.67
C TRP A 85 10.46 4.35 4.44
N ASP A 86 10.69 4.41 5.75
CA ASP A 86 10.34 3.34 6.67
C ASP A 86 8.81 3.09 6.63
N PRO A 87 8.35 1.82 6.60
CA PRO A 87 6.93 1.50 6.59
C PRO A 87 6.13 2.13 7.75
N ASN A 88 6.71 2.24 8.96
CA ASN A 88 6.02 2.86 10.09
C ASN A 88 5.87 4.37 9.90
N ASN A 89 6.83 5.04 9.25
CA ASN A 89 6.68 6.45 8.91
C ASN A 89 5.52 6.66 7.93
N ILE A 90 5.37 5.78 6.93
CA ILE A 90 4.24 5.81 5.99
C ILE A 90 2.91 5.67 6.74
N ILE A 91 2.82 4.72 7.69
CA ILE A 91 1.63 4.48 8.50
C ILE A 91 1.32 5.68 9.41
N ASN A 92 2.33 6.22 10.08
CA ASN A 92 2.18 7.38 10.96
C ASN A 92 1.72 8.62 10.20
N HIS A 93 2.25 8.84 8.99
CA HIS A 93 1.75 9.90 8.11
C HIS A 93 0.29 9.67 7.72
N ALA A 94 -0.09 8.44 7.37
CA ALA A 94 -1.47 8.12 7.01
C ALA A 94 -2.45 8.25 8.19
N ALA A 95 -1.99 8.03 9.42
CA ALA A 95 -2.81 8.14 10.63
C ALA A 95 -2.98 9.59 11.14
N ALA A 96 -2.16 10.53 10.65
CA ALA A 96 -2.17 11.93 11.08
C ALA A 96 -3.06 12.85 10.22
N GLU A 97 -3.69 12.31 9.17
CA GLU A 97 -4.62 13.01 8.28
C GLU A 97 -6.07 12.93 8.80
#